data_AF-A0A2V7P5C5-F1
#
_entry.id   AF-A0A2V7P5C5-F1
#
_cell.length_a   1.000
_cell.length_b   1.000
_cell.length_c   1.000
_cell.angle_alpha   90.00
_cell.angle_beta   90.00
_cell.angle_gamma   90.00
#
_symmetry.space_group_name_H-M   'P 1'
#
loop_
_entity.id
_entity.type
_entity.pdbx_description
1 polymer ?
#
loop_
_entity_poly.entity_id
_entity_poly.type
_entity_poly.pdbx_seq_one_letter_code
_entity_poly.pdbx_strand_id
1 'polypeptide(L)'
;MAEARLRLRLLTLACILGVAPHPLAAQGYRFANIPWGSNGAAIKQLLADQGMNFVEVDTDGDYKFKGTLSGYEAVVWGLMSSGGVAKFSVTLFTPDEKARQAYRDMKAMLTAKYGAPAELVETFDSPFREGDGREEQAIREDKGHFLVLWRQRVGPDTSYLGLQITEKLNLFLAYESPKWSAELDRRRAKLAKRNSPF
;
A
#
# COMPACT_ATOMS: atom_id res chain seq x y z
N MET A 1 47.56 3.20 -62.59
CA MET A 1 46.51 2.15 -62.53
C MET A 1 46.50 1.59 -61.12
N ALA A 2 45.36 1.79 -60.43
CA ALA A 2 44.86 1.17 -59.20
C ALA A 2 45.80 0.86 -58.01
N GLU A 3 45.76 1.73 -56.99
CA GLU A 3 46.12 1.40 -55.60
C GLU A 3 44.92 0.77 -54.87
N ALA A 4 45.11 -0.43 -54.32
CA ALA A 4 44.11 -1.14 -53.53
C ALA A 4 44.09 -0.61 -52.08
N ARG A 5 43.00 0.06 -51.69
CA ARG A 5 42.75 0.47 -50.30
C ARG A 5 42.13 -0.67 -49.50
N LEU A 6 42.92 -1.33 -48.67
CA LEU A 6 42.46 -2.31 -47.69
C LEU A 6 41.74 -1.57 -46.54
N ARG A 7 40.41 -1.64 -46.49
CA ARG A 7 39.61 -1.04 -45.41
C ARG A 7 39.57 -1.98 -44.20
N LEU A 8 40.26 -1.57 -43.12
CA LEU A 8 40.16 -2.19 -41.80
C LEU A 8 38.76 -1.89 -41.22
N ARG A 9 37.91 -2.91 -41.09
CA ARG A 9 36.61 -2.79 -40.40
C ARG A 9 36.83 -3.05 -38.91
N LEU A 10 36.77 -2.01 -38.08
CA LEU A 10 36.65 -2.15 -36.63
C LEU A 10 35.27 -2.73 -36.30
N LEU A 11 35.24 -3.90 -35.67
CA LEU A 11 34.06 -4.42 -34.97
C LEU A 11 33.95 -3.71 -33.62
N THR A 12 32.96 -2.85 -33.45
CA THR A 12 32.64 -2.27 -32.13
C THR A 12 31.79 -3.28 -31.36
N LEU A 13 32.39 -3.92 -30.35
CA LEU A 13 31.69 -4.78 -29.41
C LEU A 13 30.89 -3.88 -28.45
N ALA A 14 29.58 -3.75 -28.68
CA ALA A 14 28.68 -3.08 -27.76
C ALA A 14 28.45 -3.96 -26.53
N CYS A 15 29.14 -3.67 -25.42
CA CYS A 15 28.77 -4.18 -24.11
C CYS A 15 27.42 -3.58 -23.71
N ILE A 16 26.33 -4.30 -23.98
CA ILE A 16 25.03 -4.02 -23.38
C ILE A 16 25.15 -4.42 -21.90
N LEU A 17 25.45 -3.44 -21.04
CA LEU A 17 25.23 -3.56 -19.61
C LEU A 17 23.72 -3.78 -19.41
N GLY A 18 23.32 -5.04 -19.28
CA GLY A 18 21.97 -5.40 -18.89
C GLY A 18 21.67 -4.75 -17.54
N VAL A 19 20.83 -3.73 -17.54
CA VAL A 19 20.21 -3.24 -16.30
C VAL A 19 19.31 -4.36 -15.82
N ALA A 20 19.81 -5.20 -14.92
CA ALA A 20 18.96 -6.17 -14.24
C ALA A 20 17.84 -5.37 -13.54
N PRO A 21 16.55 -5.72 -13.76
CA PRO A 21 15.47 -5.09 -13.02
C PRO A 21 15.75 -5.31 -11.54
N HIS A 22 16.09 -4.24 -10.82
CA HIS A 22 16.25 -4.34 -9.38
C HIS A 22 14.86 -4.64 -8.84
N PRO A 23 14.68 -5.73 -8.08
CA PRO A 23 13.40 -5.98 -7.46
C PRO A 23 13.07 -4.77 -6.58
N LEU A 24 11.90 -4.17 -6.82
CA LEU A 24 11.33 -3.09 -6.00
C LEU A 24 11.27 -3.45 -4.50
N ALA A 25 11.42 -4.74 -4.18
CA ALA A 25 11.66 -5.29 -2.85
C ALA A 25 12.80 -4.61 -2.08
N ALA A 26 13.71 -3.85 -2.72
CA ALA A 26 14.80 -3.14 -2.03
C ALA A 26 14.41 -1.80 -1.35
N GLN A 27 13.15 -1.34 -1.47
CA GLN A 27 12.75 0.02 -1.03
C GLN A 27 11.73 0.09 0.12
N GLY A 28 11.39 -1.06 0.73
CA GLY A 28 10.30 -1.16 1.72
C GLY A 28 8.91 -1.04 1.08
N TYR A 29 7.86 -1.09 1.89
CA TYR A 29 6.48 -1.00 1.41
C TYR A 29 6.05 0.46 1.29
N ARG A 30 5.62 0.88 0.09
CA ARG A 30 5.23 2.27 -0.20
C ARG A 30 3.99 2.34 -1.07
N PHE A 31 3.05 3.21 -0.70
CA PHE A 31 1.90 3.49 -1.54
C PHE A 31 2.32 4.39 -2.72
N ALA A 32 1.99 3.99 -3.96
CA ALA A 32 2.34 4.71 -5.18
C ALA A 32 3.84 5.13 -5.29
N ASN A 33 4.75 4.36 -4.66
CA ASN A 33 6.18 4.66 -4.54
C ASN A 33 6.49 6.01 -3.87
N ILE A 34 5.53 6.61 -3.17
CA ILE A 34 5.70 7.88 -2.46
C ILE A 34 6.71 7.67 -1.32
N PRO A 35 7.80 8.46 -1.25
CA PRO A 35 8.77 8.35 -0.17
C PRO A 35 8.14 8.71 1.19
N TRP A 36 8.47 7.94 2.22
CA TRP A 36 8.16 8.32 3.59
C TRP A 36 8.78 9.67 3.95
N GLY A 37 8.04 10.49 4.69
CA GLY A 37 8.43 11.85 5.02
C GLY A 37 8.17 12.89 3.92
N SER A 38 7.55 12.50 2.80
CA SER A 38 7.05 13.47 1.82
C SER A 38 6.09 14.47 2.48
N ASN A 39 6.22 15.75 2.16
CA ASN A 39 5.35 16.80 2.69
C ASN A 39 3.98 16.82 1.97
N GLY A 40 3.05 17.61 2.51
CA GLY A 40 1.69 17.74 1.97
C GLY A 40 1.61 18.16 0.50
N ALA A 41 2.50 19.05 0.05
CA ALA A 41 2.53 19.49 -1.35
C ALA A 41 2.98 18.36 -2.28
N ALA A 42 4.03 17.61 -1.88
CA ALA A 42 4.54 16.48 -2.63
C ALA A 42 3.51 15.35 -2.76
N ILE A 43 2.85 14.96 -1.66
CA ILE A 43 1.84 13.89 -1.73
C ILE A 43 0.63 14.31 -2.58
N LYS A 44 0.24 15.59 -2.56
CA LYS A 44 -0.84 16.08 -3.42
C LYS A 44 -0.50 15.94 -4.89
N GLN A 45 0.71 16.34 -5.29
CA GLN A 45 1.15 16.22 -6.69
C GLN A 45 1.24 14.75 -7.10
N LEU A 46 1.94 13.93 -6.32
CA LEU A 46 2.17 12.52 -6.65
C LEU A 46 0.87 11.72 -6.72
N LEU A 47 -0.11 12.02 -5.87
CA LEU A 47 -1.43 11.36 -5.93
C LEU A 47 -2.30 11.91 -7.06
N ALA A 48 -2.20 13.20 -7.40
CA ALA A 48 -2.88 13.76 -8.57
C ALA A 48 -2.39 13.10 -9.87
N ASP A 49 -1.08 12.84 -9.98
CA ASP A 49 -0.48 12.10 -11.11
C ASP A 49 -0.99 10.64 -11.22
N GLN A 50 -1.58 10.12 -10.13
CA GLN A 50 -2.23 8.80 -10.07
C GLN A 50 -3.75 8.88 -10.22
N GLY A 51 -4.31 10.03 -10.60
CA GLY A 51 -5.75 10.23 -10.78
C GLY A 51 -6.54 10.41 -9.49
N MET A 52 -5.88 10.71 -8.37
CA MET A 52 -6.54 11.00 -7.10
C MET A 52 -6.76 12.50 -6.93
N ASN A 53 -7.96 12.87 -6.49
CA ASN A 53 -8.33 14.24 -6.21
C ASN A 53 -8.19 14.55 -4.72
N PHE A 54 -7.51 15.65 -4.39
CA PHE A 54 -7.45 16.16 -3.03
C PHE A 54 -8.84 16.60 -2.55
N VAL A 55 -9.18 16.30 -1.30
CA VAL A 55 -10.47 16.64 -0.68
C VAL A 55 -10.28 17.66 0.44
N GLU A 56 -9.53 17.30 1.48
CA GLU A 56 -9.38 18.13 2.67
C GLU A 56 -8.10 17.78 3.44
N VAL A 57 -7.71 18.67 4.35
CA VAL A 57 -6.77 18.38 5.44
C VAL A 57 -7.57 18.42 6.73
N ASP A 58 -7.44 17.38 7.57
CA ASP A 58 -8.15 17.34 8.85
C ASP A 58 -7.44 18.15 9.95
N THR A 59 -7.98 18.09 11.18
CA THR A 59 -7.45 18.84 12.32
C THR A 59 -6.13 18.29 12.89
N ASP A 60 -5.75 17.07 12.52
CA ASP A 60 -4.45 16.48 12.86
C ASP A 60 -3.42 16.70 11.74
N GLY A 61 -3.82 17.34 10.63
CA GLY A 61 -2.96 17.65 9.50
C GLY A 61 -2.90 16.53 8.47
N ASP A 62 -3.80 15.56 8.52
CA ASP A 62 -3.85 14.42 7.60
C ASP A 62 -4.61 14.77 6.33
N TYR A 63 -4.10 14.28 5.19
CA TYR A 63 -4.60 14.66 3.88
C TYR A 63 -5.52 13.57 3.34
N LYS A 64 -6.72 13.97 2.93
CA LYS A 64 -7.71 13.09 2.32
C LYS A 64 -7.76 13.26 0.81
N PHE A 65 -7.87 12.14 0.12
CA PHE A 65 -8.01 12.06 -1.32
C PHE A 65 -9.13 11.11 -1.71
N LYS A 66 -9.72 11.34 -2.89
CA LYS A 66 -10.71 10.48 -3.52
C LYS A 66 -10.37 10.24 -4.99
N GLY A 67 -10.60 9.03 -5.47
CA GLY A 67 -10.35 8.68 -6.87
C GLY A 67 -10.77 7.25 -7.16
N THR A 68 -10.13 6.64 -8.15
CA THR A 68 -10.34 5.23 -8.51
C THR A 68 -9.01 4.49 -8.43
N LEU A 69 -8.99 3.32 -7.80
CA LEU A 69 -7.83 2.43 -7.75
C LEU A 69 -8.28 1.01 -8.09
N SER A 70 -7.60 0.38 -9.04
CA SER A 70 -7.92 -1.00 -9.50
C SER A 70 -9.40 -1.18 -9.91
N GLY A 71 -10.01 -0.13 -10.47
CA GLY A 71 -11.42 -0.14 -10.90
C GLY A 71 -12.45 0.09 -9.80
N TYR A 72 -12.03 0.35 -8.56
CA TYR A 72 -12.92 0.65 -7.44
C TYR A 72 -12.80 2.12 -7.02
N GLU A 73 -13.92 2.72 -6.58
CA GLU A 73 -13.85 3.99 -5.88
C GLU A 73 -12.93 3.84 -4.66
N ALA A 74 -12.10 4.86 -4.42
CA ALA A 74 -11.09 4.81 -3.38
C ALA A 74 -11.09 6.09 -2.54
N VAL A 75 -10.93 5.92 -1.23
CA VAL A 75 -10.55 6.99 -0.30
C VAL A 75 -9.16 6.68 0.22
N VAL A 76 -8.26 7.66 0.10
CA VAL A 76 -6.88 7.56 0.60
C VAL A 76 -6.66 8.65 1.63
N TRP A 77 -6.16 8.26 2.79
CA TRP A 77 -5.64 9.19 3.80
C TRP A 77 -4.13 9.08 3.85
N GLY A 78 -3.43 10.20 3.66
CA GLY A 78 -2.02 10.36 4.00
C GLY A 78 -1.90 10.91 5.41
N LEU A 79 -1.56 10.04 6.36
CA LEU A 79 -1.44 10.38 7.78
C LEU A 79 -0.05 10.93 8.05
N MET A 80 0.00 12.15 8.55
CA MET A 80 1.20 12.96 8.67
C MET A 80 1.84 12.81 10.06
N SER A 81 3.17 12.93 10.09
CA SER A 81 3.96 13.11 11.30
C SER A 81 4.74 14.43 11.20
N SER A 82 5.50 14.79 12.24
CA SER A 82 6.39 15.97 12.20
C SER A 82 7.39 15.95 11.04
N GLY A 83 7.75 14.76 10.54
CA GLY A 83 8.68 14.59 9.43
C GLY A 83 8.04 14.39 8.06
N GLY A 84 6.73 14.60 7.91
CA GLY A 84 5.97 14.32 6.68
C GLY A 84 5.12 13.04 6.78
N VAL A 85 4.66 12.53 5.64
CA VAL A 85 3.74 11.36 5.61
C VAL A 85 4.38 10.13 6.25
N ALA A 86 3.64 9.50 7.16
CA ALA A 86 4.08 8.36 7.95
C ALA A 86 3.21 7.11 7.78
N LYS A 87 1.97 7.26 7.28
CA LYS A 87 1.08 6.16 6.94
C LYS A 87 0.16 6.53 5.78
N PHE A 88 -0.19 5.54 4.96
CA PHE A 88 -1.34 5.62 4.08
C PHE A 88 -2.41 4.63 4.51
N SER A 89 -3.64 5.11 4.67
CA SER A 89 -4.83 4.27 4.83
C SER A 89 -5.65 4.37 3.55
N VAL A 90 -5.90 3.25 2.90
CA VAL A 90 -6.61 3.17 1.62
C VAL A 90 -7.84 2.30 1.80
N THR A 91 -9.02 2.85 1.55
CA THR A 91 -10.27 2.10 1.48
C THR A 91 -10.69 2.01 0.03
N LEU A 92 -10.91 0.79 -0.46
CA LEU A 92 -11.51 0.52 -1.76
C LEU A 92 -12.96 0.09 -1.55
N PHE A 93 -13.88 0.82 -2.16
CA PHE A 93 -15.30 0.53 -2.08
C PHE A 93 -15.66 -0.54 -3.10
N THR A 94 -15.74 -1.77 -2.61
CA THR A 94 -16.04 -2.94 -3.43
C THR A 94 -17.52 -3.28 -3.34
N PRO A 95 -18.17 -3.70 -4.44
CA PRO A 95 -19.46 -4.38 -4.33
C PRO A 95 -19.33 -5.58 -3.39
N ASP A 96 -20.32 -5.77 -2.52
CA ASP A 96 -20.31 -6.77 -1.46
C ASP A 96 -19.99 -8.18 -2.00
N GLU A 97 -20.62 -8.56 -3.11
CA GLU A 97 -20.43 -9.87 -3.76
C GLU A 97 -19.05 -10.04 -4.41
N LYS A 98 -18.28 -8.96 -4.55
CA LYS A 98 -16.94 -8.95 -5.12
C LYS A 98 -15.84 -8.78 -4.08
N ALA A 99 -16.16 -8.50 -2.81
CA ALA A 99 -15.17 -8.18 -1.78
C ALA A 99 -14.09 -9.27 -1.65
N ARG A 100 -14.49 -10.55 -1.56
CA ARG A 100 -13.53 -11.67 -1.48
C ARG A 100 -12.67 -11.82 -2.74
N GLN A 101 -13.25 -11.60 -3.92
CA GLN A 101 -12.49 -11.64 -5.18
C GLN A 101 -11.50 -10.49 -5.28
N ALA A 102 -11.94 -9.26 -5.00
CA ALA A 102 -11.09 -8.07 -4.98
C ALA A 102 -9.93 -8.24 -4.00
N TYR A 103 -10.18 -8.84 -2.83
CA TYR A 103 -9.14 -9.15 -1.86
C TYR A 103 -8.12 -10.15 -2.41
N ARG A 104 -8.55 -11.22 -3.08
CA ARG A 104 -7.64 -12.18 -3.73
C ARG A 104 -6.80 -11.52 -4.81
N ASP A 105 -7.41 -10.69 -5.65
CA ASP A 105 -6.73 -9.99 -6.74
C ASP A 105 -5.70 -8.99 -6.20
N MET A 106 -6.08 -8.22 -5.17
CA MET A 106 -5.17 -7.28 -4.51
C MET A 106 -4.04 -8.02 -3.79
N LYS A 107 -4.32 -9.12 -3.08
CA LYS A 107 -3.30 -9.96 -2.45
C LYS A 107 -2.31 -10.49 -3.48
N ALA A 108 -2.78 -10.98 -4.62
CA ALA A 108 -1.93 -11.46 -5.71
C ALA A 108 -1.05 -10.34 -6.28
N MET A 109 -1.63 -9.16 -6.55
CA MET A 109 -0.91 -7.98 -7.03
C MET A 109 0.20 -7.56 -6.06
N LEU A 110 -0.13 -7.44 -4.76
CA LEU A 110 0.82 -7.03 -3.73
C LEU A 110 1.91 -8.09 -3.53
N THR A 111 1.55 -9.38 -3.60
CA THR A 111 2.53 -10.48 -3.54
C THR A 111 3.49 -10.43 -4.71
N ALA A 112 3.00 -10.19 -5.93
CA ALA A 112 3.85 -10.03 -7.11
C ALA A 112 4.78 -8.81 -6.98
N LYS A 113 4.31 -7.72 -6.36
CA LYS A 113 5.09 -6.50 -6.17
C LYS A 113 6.14 -6.61 -5.06
N TYR A 114 5.78 -7.22 -3.94
CA TYR A 114 6.53 -7.14 -2.69
C TYR A 114 7.07 -8.48 -2.16
N GLY A 115 6.77 -9.58 -2.84
CA GLY A 115 7.10 -10.93 -2.38
C GLY A 115 6.05 -11.52 -1.46
N ALA A 116 6.34 -12.70 -0.93
CA ALA A 116 5.43 -13.45 -0.08
C ALA A 116 5.06 -12.67 1.20
N PRO A 117 3.80 -12.75 1.67
CA PRO A 117 3.42 -12.18 2.95
C PRO A 117 4.06 -12.94 4.12
N ALA A 118 4.23 -12.25 5.23
CA ALA A 118 4.73 -12.81 6.48
C ALA A 118 3.62 -13.50 7.30
N GLU A 119 2.37 -13.05 7.14
CA GLU A 119 1.22 -13.57 7.89
C GLU A 119 -0.02 -13.59 6.99
N LEU A 120 -0.83 -14.63 7.16
CA LEU A 120 -2.09 -14.84 6.45
C LEU A 120 -3.13 -15.40 7.41
N VAL A 121 -4.26 -14.72 7.53
CA VAL A 121 -5.43 -15.15 8.32
C VAL A 121 -6.63 -15.14 7.38
N GLU A 122 -7.12 -16.33 7.08
CA GLU A 122 -8.32 -16.57 6.27
C GLU A 122 -9.15 -17.64 6.97
N THR A 123 -10.00 -17.23 7.92
CA THR A 123 -10.69 -18.13 8.84
C THR A 123 -12.16 -17.76 9.01
N PHE A 124 -12.96 -18.76 9.38
CA PHE A 124 -14.36 -18.60 9.75
C PHE A 124 -14.62 -19.20 11.13
N ASP A 125 -15.35 -18.46 11.94
CA ASP A 125 -15.80 -18.86 13.26
C ASP A 125 -17.18 -19.51 13.18
N SER A 126 -17.42 -20.46 14.10
CA SER A 126 -18.72 -21.11 14.22
C SER A 126 -19.87 -20.07 14.36
N PRO A 127 -20.99 -20.24 13.64
CA PRO A 127 -21.39 -21.42 12.86
C PRO A 127 -20.97 -21.42 11.37
N PHE A 128 -20.17 -20.46 10.93
CA PHE A 128 -19.83 -20.26 9.52
C PHE A 128 -18.68 -21.14 9.05
N ARG A 129 -18.64 -21.46 7.75
CA ARG A 129 -17.58 -22.24 7.11
C ARG A 129 -17.37 -21.77 5.67
N GLU A 130 -16.14 -21.89 5.16
CA GLU A 130 -15.86 -21.62 3.75
C GLU A 130 -16.77 -22.48 2.84
N GLY A 131 -17.42 -21.85 1.86
CA GLY A 131 -18.30 -22.50 0.91
C GLY A 131 -19.72 -22.80 1.40
N ASP A 132 -20.12 -22.30 2.58
CA ASP A 132 -21.49 -22.47 3.09
C ASP A 132 -22.52 -21.48 2.50
N GLY A 133 -22.06 -20.54 1.66
CA GLY A 133 -22.87 -19.50 1.02
C GLY A 133 -23.24 -18.34 1.95
N ARG A 134 -22.66 -18.28 3.15
CA ARG A 134 -22.89 -17.26 4.18
C ARG A 134 -21.60 -16.51 4.53
N GLU A 135 -20.59 -16.55 3.68
CA GLU A 135 -19.28 -15.97 3.97
C GLU A 135 -19.33 -14.45 4.12
N GLU A 136 -20.09 -13.74 3.29
CA GLU A 136 -20.28 -12.30 3.42
C GLU A 136 -21.03 -11.93 4.70
N GLN A 137 -21.96 -12.80 5.15
CA GLN A 137 -22.62 -12.64 6.45
C GLN A 137 -21.60 -12.83 7.58
N ALA A 138 -20.74 -13.85 7.50
CA ALA A 138 -19.71 -14.10 8.50
C ALA A 138 -18.78 -12.89 8.67
N ILE A 139 -18.34 -12.27 7.56
CA ILE A 139 -17.49 -11.07 7.62
C ILE A 139 -18.21 -9.89 8.28
N ARG A 140 -19.49 -9.66 7.94
CA ARG A 140 -20.30 -8.58 8.56
C ARG A 140 -20.52 -8.79 10.06
N GLU A 141 -20.54 -10.04 10.52
CA GLU A 141 -20.75 -10.42 11.92
C GLU A 141 -19.44 -10.60 12.70
N ASP A 142 -18.30 -10.17 12.14
CA ASP A 142 -16.96 -10.34 12.73
C ASP A 142 -16.62 -11.82 13.04
N LYS A 143 -17.09 -12.71 12.17
CA LYS A 143 -16.88 -14.18 12.24
C LYS A 143 -16.21 -14.74 10.99
N GLY A 144 -15.88 -13.89 10.03
CA GLY A 144 -15.11 -14.22 8.84
C GLY A 144 -13.96 -13.23 8.72
N HIS A 145 -12.72 -13.71 8.82
CA HIS A 145 -11.54 -12.86 8.88
C HIS A 145 -10.66 -13.10 7.66
N PHE A 146 -10.35 -12.01 6.96
CA PHE A 146 -9.46 -12.00 5.80
C PHE A 146 -8.42 -10.90 6.01
N LEU A 147 -7.21 -11.30 6.37
CA LEU A 147 -6.08 -10.43 6.67
C LEU A 147 -4.80 -11.03 6.11
N VAL A 148 -4.00 -10.20 5.46
CA VAL A 148 -2.66 -10.58 4.98
C VAL A 148 -1.68 -9.45 5.24
N LEU A 149 -0.51 -9.82 5.76
CA LEU A 149 0.50 -8.88 6.24
C LEU A 149 1.85 -9.12 5.59
N TRP A 150 2.49 -8.03 5.16
CA TRP A 150 3.88 -7.99 4.74
C TRP A 150 4.69 -7.21 5.78
N ARG A 151 5.71 -7.87 6.34
CA ARG A 151 6.58 -7.37 7.42
C ARG A 151 8.05 -7.69 7.18
N GLN A 152 8.41 -8.11 5.97
CA GLN A 152 9.79 -8.45 5.66
C GLN A 152 10.65 -7.19 5.73
N ARG A 153 11.67 -7.24 6.58
CA ARG A 153 12.66 -6.17 6.68
C ARG A 153 13.50 -6.12 5.42
N VAL A 154 13.66 -4.92 4.87
CA VAL A 154 14.49 -4.65 3.70
C VAL A 154 15.59 -3.68 4.09
N GLY A 155 16.80 -4.20 4.32
CA GLY A 155 17.90 -3.40 4.87
C GLY A 155 17.49 -2.74 6.20
N PRO A 156 17.55 -1.39 6.33
CA PRO A 156 17.08 -0.69 7.53
C PRO A 156 15.56 -0.45 7.54
N ASP A 157 14.84 -0.72 6.46
CA ASP A 157 13.41 -0.41 6.34
C ASP A 157 12.56 -1.47 7.05
N THR A 158 11.81 -1.03 8.07
CA THR A 158 10.84 -1.83 8.85
C THR A 158 9.40 -1.38 8.59
N SER A 159 9.13 -0.84 7.41
CA SER A 159 7.76 -0.54 6.98
C SER A 159 6.89 -1.79 7.01
N TYR A 160 5.58 -1.55 7.04
CA TYR A 160 4.57 -2.59 7.11
C TYR A 160 3.49 -2.33 6.06
N LEU A 161 2.96 -3.42 5.50
CA LEU A 161 1.78 -3.40 4.65
C LEU A 161 0.77 -4.43 5.17
N GLY A 162 -0.46 -3.98 5.39
CA GLY A 162 -1.61 -4.84 5.67
C GLY A 162 -2.69 -4.68 4.61
N LEU A 163 -3.37 -5.77 4.26
CA LEU A 163 -4.59 -5.80 3.47
C LEU A 163 -5.62 -6.63 4.23
N GLN A 164 -6.86 -6.13 4.33
CA GLN A 164 -7.96 -6.86 4.93
C GLN A 164 -9.30 -6.55 4.26
N ILE A 165 -10.28 -7.43 4.47
CA ILE A 165 -11.69 -7.13 4.24
C ILE A 165 -12.26 -6.58 5.55
N THR A 166 -13.00 -5.48 5.46
CA THR A 166 -13.70 -4.87 6.61
C THR A 166 -15.08 -5.50 6.79
N GLU A 167 -15.68 -5.35 7.97
CA GLU A 167 -17.08 -5.75 8.24
C GLU A 167 -18.10 -5.11 7.27
N LYS A 168 -17.74 -4.01 6.61
CA LYS A 168 -18.55 -3.35 5.57
C LYS A 168 -18.28 -3.89 4.16
N LEU A 169 -17.59 -5.02 4.04
CA LEU A 169 -17.20 -5.66 2.78
C LEU A 169 -16.42 -4.74 1.83
N ASN A 170 -15.70 -3.76 2.39
CA ASN A 170 -14.71 -2.98 1.68
C ASN A 170 -13.32 -3.56 1.90
N LEU A 171 -12.41 -3.36 0.94
CA LEU A 171 -11.00 -3.60 1.15
C LEU A 171 -10.35 -2.43 1.88
N PHE A 172 -9.53 -2.74 2.87
CA PHE A 172 -8.69 -1.78 3.56
C PHE A 172 -7.23 -2.16 3.43
N LEU A 173 -6.41 -1.22 2.98
CA LEU A 173 -4.96 -1.34 2.94
C LEU A 173 -4.32 -0.31 3.87
N ALA A 174 -3.30 -0.73 4.60
CA ALA A 174 -2.48 0.16 5.41
C ALA A 174 -1.01 0.00 5.02
N TYR A 175 -0.40 1.09 4.56
CA TYR A 175 1.06 1.19 4.42
C TYR A 175 1.58 2.02 5.57
N GLU A 176 2.50 1.49 6.36
CA GLU A 176 3.04 2.18 7.54
C GLU A 176 4.55 2.33 7.43
N SER A 177 5.04 3.55 7.65
CA SER A 177 6.47 3.82 7.75
C SER A 177 7.05 3.31 9.07
N PRO A 178 8.37 3.13 9.16
CA PRO A 178 9.06 2.86 10.43
C PRO A 178 8.77 3.88 11.54
N LYS A 179 8.33 5.10 11.19
CA LYS A 179 8.03 6.18 12.14
C LYS A 179 6.60 6.16 12.67
N TRP A 180 5.72 5.34 12.08
CA TRP A 180 4.29 5.39 12.39
C TRP A 180 3.98 5.03 13.84
N SER A 181 4.66 4.02 14.42
CA SER A 181 4.42 3.62 15.82
C SER A 181 4.62 4.77 16.80
N ALA A 182 5.73 5.50 16.67
CA ALA A 182 6.02 6.64 17.54
C ALA A 182 5.02 7.80 17.35
N GLU A 183 4.57 8.03 16.11
CA GLU A 183 3.54 9.03 15.82
C GLU A 183 2.18 8.63 16.41
N LEU A 184 1.82 7.35 16.35
CA LEU A 184 0.60 6.83 16.96
C LEU A 184 0.61 7.03 18.48
N ASP A 185 1.74 6.74 19.14
CA ASP A 185 1.89 6.95 20.59
C ASP A 185 1.77 8.44 20.98
N ARG A 186 2.36 9.34 20.18
CA ARG A 186 2.21 10.79 20.34
C ARG A 186 0.74 11.21 20.23
N ARG A 187 0.02 10.71 19.24
CA ARG A 187 -1.42 11.00 19.03
C ARG A 187 -2.27 10.49 20.18
N ARG A 188 -2.01 9.26 20.67
CA ARG A 188 -2.68 8.71 21.86
C ARG A 188 -2.46 9.57 23.09
N ALA A 189 -1.21 10.00 23.33
CA ALA A 189 -0.90 10.89 24.45
C ALA A 189 -1.60 12.27 24.33
N LYS A 190 -1.70 12.84 23.12
CA LYS A 190 -2.45 14.09 22.86
C LYS A 190 -3.94 13.91 23.19
N LEU A 191 -4.55 12.81 22.75
CA LEU A 191 -5.96 12.51 23.02
C LEU A 191 -6.24 12.30 24.51
N ALA A 192 -5.37 11.56 25.21
CA ALA A 192 -5.49 11.36 26.65
C ALA A 192 -5.47 12.68 27.42
N LYS A 193 -4.60 13.62 27.02
CA LYS A 193 -4.57 14.98 27.60
C LYS A 193 -5.82 15.79 27.30
N ARG A 194 -6.33 15.74 26.06
CA ARG A 194 -7.56 16.46 25.67
C ARG A 194 -8.79 15.97 26.42
N ASN A 195 -8.82 14.68 26.75
CA ASN A 195 -9.92 14.05 27.47
C ASN A 195 -9.70 14.03 29.00
N SER A 196 -8.61 14.66 29.49
CA SER A 196 -8.38 14.84 30.92
C SER A 196 -9.44 15.79 31.48
N PRO A 197 -10.08 15.46 32.62
CA PRO A 197 -11.01 16.36 33.30
C PRO A 197 -10.32 17.54 34.01
N PHE A 198 -8.98 17.58 33.98
CA PHE A 198 -8.12 18.62 34.56
C PHE A 198 -7.36 19.33 33.46
#